data_AF-A0A7X3VU15-F1
#
_entry.id   AF-A0A7X3VU15-F1
#
_cell.length_a   1.000
_cell.length_b   1.000
_cell.length_c   1.000
_cell.angle_alpha   90.00
_cell.angle_beta   90.00
_cell.angle_gamma   90.00
#
_symmetry.space_group_name_H-M   'P 1'
#
loop_
_entity.id
_entity.type
_entity.pdbx_description
1 polymer ?
#
loop_
_entity_poly.entity_id
_entity_poly.type
_entity_poly.pdbx_seq_one_letter_code
_entity_poly.pdbx_strand_id
1 'polypeptide(L)'
;MKLTELIACAPWREAVTYRDTWPHEYVLSGKDGQRELLNAIYARFQDGEGVDCRFFRVSNKYLFIGEYKYWFNSQWDGFDPNEDENVINRARLYRDRRDFVIQPGDTGRPENYPTNPPHQT
;
A
#
# COMPACT_ATOMS: atom_id res chain seq x y z
N MET A 1 17.28 -8.83 -1.64
CA MET A 1 17.52 -7.52 -2.29
C MET A 1 17.10 -6.39 -1.35
N LYS A 2 17.45 -5.11 -1.63
CA LYS A 2 16.81 -3.99 -0.92
C LYS A 2 15.34 -3.90 -1.33
N LEU A 3 14.44 -3.47 -0.43
CA LEU A 3 13.01 -3.34 -0.73
C LEU A 3 12.72 -2.48 -1.97
N THR A 4 13.46 -1.40 -2.16
CA THR A 4 13.34 -0.53 -3.34
C THR A 4 13.68 -1.23 -4.65
N GLU A 5 14.62 -2.18 -4.63
CA GLU A 5 14.98 -3.00 -5.80
C GLU A 5 13.89 -4.03 -6.10
N LEU A 6 13.34 -4.68 -5.05
CA LEU A 6 12.20 -5.60 -5.19
C LEU A 6 11.00 -4.89 -5.82
N ILE A 7 10.68 -3.69 -5.33
CA ILE A 7 9.59 -2.86 -5.88
C ILE A 7 9.86 -2.50 -7.35
N ALA A 8 11.08 -2.12 -7.69
CA ALA A 8 11.43 -1.70 -9.04
C ALA A 8 11.36 -2.84 -10.07
N CYS A 9 11.72 -4.07 -9.67
CA CYS A 9 11.74 -5.24 -10.53
C CYS A 9 10.39 -5.98 -10.60
N ALA A 10 9.45 -5.70 -9.70
CA ALA A 10 8.19 -6.42 -9.64
C ALA A 10 7.32 -6.12 -10.89
N PRO A 11 6.61 -7.14 -11.44
CA PRO A 11 5.84 -7.02 -12.67
C PRO A 11 4.46 -6.41 -12.43
N TRP A 12 4.42 -5.14 -12.02
CA TRP A 12 3.19 -4.42 -11.71
C TRP A 12 2.23 -4.39 -12.89
N ARG A 13 0.96 -4.71 -12.62
CA ARG A 13 -0.12 -4.70 -13.62
C ARG A 13 -1.14 -3.66 -13.26
N GLU A 14 -1.61 -2.90 -14.24
CA GLU A 14 -2.73 -1.99 -14.03
C GLU A 14 -4.01 -2.79 -13.68
N ALA A 15 -4.70 -2.37 -12.62
CA ALA A 15 -6.02 -2.89 -12.29
C ALA A 15 -7.07 -2.25 -13.19
N VAL A 16 -7.21 -2.77 -14.42
CA VAL A 16 -8.04 -2.19 -15.51
C VAL A 16 -9.47 -1.90 -15.07
N THR A 17 -10.07 -2.76 -14.25
CA THR A 17 -11.43 -2.58 -13.69
C THR A 17 -11.61 -1.25 -12.95
N TYR A 18 -10.54 -0.70 -12.39
CA TYR A 18 -10.57 0.50 -11.55
C TYR A 18 -9.92 1.72 -12.21
N ARG A 19 -9.53 1.64 -13.49
CA ARG A 19 -8.83 2.72 -14.21
C ARG A 19 -9.51 4.09 -14.06
N ASP A 20 -10.84 4.12 -14.18
CA ASP A 20 -11.61 5.37 -14.19
C ASP A 20 -12.11 5.81 -12.79
N THR A 21 -11.84 5.02 -11.75
CA THR A 21 -12.34 5.27 -10.39
C THR A 21 -11.22 5.33 -9.36
N TRP A 22 -10.53 4.20 -9.19
CA TRP A 22 -9.38 4.03 -8.29
C TRP A 22 -8.23 3.42 -9.08
N PRO A 23 -7.53 4.20 -9.90
CA PRO A 23 -6.45 3.65 -10.70
C PRO A 23 -5.27 3.24 -9.81
N HIS A 24 -4.99 1.95 -9.80
CA HIS A 24 -3.90 1.33 -9.06
C HIS A 24 -3.26 0.20 -9.87
N GLU A 25 -2.12 -0.27 -9.40
CA GLU A 25 -1.42 -1.42 -9.94
C GLU A 25 -1.33 -2.53 -8.89
N TYR A 26 -1.09 -3.76 -9.32
CA TYR A 26 -0.97 -4.90 -8.43
C TYR A 26 0.05 -5.93 -8.92
N VAL A 27 0.51 -6.77 -7.98
CA VAL A 27 1.25 -8.01 -8.24
C VAL A 27 0.69 -9.14 -7.39
N LEU A 28 0.77 -10.37 -7.90
CA LEU A 28 0.37 -11.61 -7.24
C LEU A 28 1.62 -12.33 -6.71
N SER A 29 1.73 -12.51 -5.40
CA SER A 29 2.96 -13.00 -4.77
C SER A 29 3.41 -14.38 -5.27
N GLY A 30 2.50 -15.35 -5.36
CA GLY A 30 2.79 -16.68 -5.87
C GLY A 30 2.96 -16.69 -7.38
N LYS A 31 1.92 -16.23 -8.11
CA LYS A 31 1.88 -16.29 -9.58
C LYS A 31 3.01 -15.50 -10.26
N ASP A 32 3.47 -14.41 -9.65
CA ASP A 32 4.49 -13.55 -10.24
C ASP A 32 5.89 -13.77 -9.65
N GLY A 33 6.05 -14.77 -8.78
CA GLY A 33 7.32 -15.00 -8.07
C GLY A 33 7.72 -13.84 -7.16
N GLN A 34 6.75 -13.09 -6.62
CA GLN A 34 6.95 -11.90 -5.80
C GLN A 34 6.84 -12.17 -4.29
N ARG A 35 7.11 -13.40 -3.85
CA ARG A 35 7.08 -13.77 -2.42
C ARG A 35 8.07 -12.95 -1.57
N GLU A 36 9.27 -12.67 -2.10
CA GLU A 36 10.25 -11.85 -1.37
C GLU A 36 9.74 -10.42 -1.16
N LEU A 37 9.14 -9.81 -2.18
CA LEU A 37 8.50 -8.49 -2.07
C LEU A 37 7.35 -8.52 -1.06
N LEU A 38 6.50 -9.55 -1.10
CA LEU A 38 5.40 -9.73 -0.17
C LEU A 38 5.88 -9.76 1.28
N ASN A 39 6.84 -10.63 1.58
CA ASN A 39 7.40 -10.78 2.92
C ASN A 39 8.08 -9.49 3.38
N ALA A 40 8.79 -8.80 2.48
CA ALA A 40 9.43 -7.53 2.79
C ALA A 40 8.41 -6.43 3.13
N ILE A 41 7.29 -6.33 2.40
CA ILE A 41 6.21 -5.36 2.73
C ILE A 41 5.49 -5.77 4.01
N TYR A 42 5.19 -7.05 4.19
CA TYR A 42 4.51 -7.58 5.37
C TYR A 42 5.30 -7.29 6.65
N ALA A 43 6.63 -7.51 6.63
CA ALA A 43 7.51 -7.20 7.75
C ALA A 43 7.41 -5.72 8.18
N ARG A 44 7.28 -4.79 7.24
CA ARG A 44 7.12 -3.34 7.55
C ARG A 44 5.82 -3.07 8.31
N PHE A 45 4.72 -3.73 7.91
CA PHE A 45 3.47 -3.63 8.65
C PHE A 45 3.57 -4.23 10.05
N GLN A 46 4.29 -5.36 10.20
CA GLN A 46 4.56 -5.98 11.51
C GLN A 46 5.42 -5.09 12.42
N ASP A 47 6.37 -4.33 11.83
CA ASP A 47 7.18 -3.33 12.53
C ASP A 47 6.38 -2.07 12.94
N GLY A 48 5.06 -2.08 12.73
CA GLY A 48 4.16 -0.99 13.10
C GLY A 48 4.09 0.13 12.07
N GLU A 49 4.71 -0.04 10.90
CA GLU A 49 4.56 0.93 9.82
C GLU A 49 3.20 0.80 9.12
N GLY A 50 2.83 1.88 8.44
CA GLY A 50 1.57 2.03 7.73
C GLY A 50 0.49 2.74 8.56
N VAL A 51 -0.41 3.39 7.86
CA VAL A 51 -1.46 4.25 8.44
C VAL A 51 -2.82 3.68 8.13
N ASP A 52 -3.67 3.58 9.14
CA ASP A 52 -5.09 3.34 8.95
C ASP A 52 -5.72 4.57 8.31
N CYS A 53 -6.07 4.46 7.03
CA CYS A 53 -6.73 5.55 6.33
C CYS A 53 -7.73 5.02 5.30
N ARG A 54 -8.41 5.95 4.65
CA ARG A 54 -9.36 5.62 3.59
C ARG A 54 -8.75 5.98 2.25
N PHE A 55 -8.70 5.00 1.36
CA PHE A 55 -8.60 5.27 -0.06
C PHE A 55 -10.00 5.12 -0.65
N PHE A 56 -10.52 6.19 -1.25
CA PHE A 56 -11.86 6.24 -1.84
C PHE A 56 -12.96 5.83 -0.82
N ARG A 57 -13.47 4.59 -0.90
CA ARG A 57 -14.49 4.05 0.00
C ARG A 57 -13.98 2.93 0.90
N VAL A 58 -12.70 2.55 0.75
CA VAL A 58 -12.12 1.40 1.43
C VAL A 58 -11.18 1.88 2.52
N SER A 59 -11.55 1.57 3.76
CA SER A 59 -10.65 1.70 4.91
C SER A 59 -9.67 0.53 4.90
N ASN A 60 -8.37 0.82 4.95
CA ASN A 60 -7.31 -0.18 5.03
C ASN A 60 -6.07 0.45 5.70
N LYS A 61 -5.07 -0.37 6.01
CA LYS A 61 -3.75 0.10 6.40
C LYS A 61 -2.86 0.22 5.18
N TYR A 62 -2.30 1.40 4.97
CA TYR A 62 -1.46 1.70 3.79
C TYR A 62 -0.03 1.98 4.22
N LEU A 63 0.92 1.32 3.56
CA LEU A 63 2.35 1.57 3.72
C LEU A 63 2.82 2.57 2.66
N PHE A 64 3.67 3.53 3.03
CA PHE A 64 4.11 4.59 2.13
C PHE A 64 5.61 4.48 1.89
N ILE A 65 5.98 4.30 0.62
CA ILE A 65 7.38 4.15 0.20
C ILE A 65 7.59 4.97 -1.07
N GLY A 66 8.41 6.01 -0.98
CA GLY A 66 8.67 6.91 -2.10
C GLY A 66 7.38 7.62 -2.56
N GLU A 67 7.05 7.49 -3.84
CA GLU A 67 5.88 8.14 -4.44
C GLU A 67 4.60 7.27 -4.42
N TYR A 68 4.66 6.11 -3.77
CA TYR A 68 3.59 5.12 -3.80
C TYR A 68 3.10 4.77 -2.40
N LYS A 69 1.80 4.46 -2.34
CA LYS A 69 1.19 3.75 -1.23
C LYS A 69 0.98 2.28 -1.61
N TYR A 70 1.10 1.38 -0.65
CA TYR A 70 0.99 -0.06 -0.81
C TYR A 70 -0.01 -0.62 0.19
N TRP A 71 -0.79 -1.61 -0.22
CA TRP A 71 -1.73 -2.31 0.65
C TRP A 71 -1.97 -3.74 0.18
N PHE A 72 -2.34 -4.60 1.12
CA PHE A 72 -2.86 -5.92 0.79
C PHE A 72 -4.35 -5.84 0.47
N ASN A 73 -4.85 -6.72 -0.40
CA ASN A 73 -6.27 -6.75 -0.74
C ASN A 73 -7.15 -7.11 0.47
N SER A 74 -6.65 -8.01 1.32
CA SER A 74 -7.23 -8.36 2.62
C SER A 74 -6.76 -7.41 3.72
N GLN A 75 -7.46 -7.33 4.85
CA GLN A 75 -6.92 -6.65 6.02
C GLN A 75 -5.61 -7.31 6.44
N TRP A 76 -4.60 -6.49 6.75
CA TRP A 76 -3.23 -6.95 6.99
C TRP A 76 -3.10 -7.83 8.25
N ASP A 77 -4.03 -7.70 9.20
CA ASP A 77 -4.07 -8.42 10.48
C ASP A 77 -4.65 -9.84 10.35
N GLY A 78 -5.40 -10.12 9.28
CA GLY A 78 -5.84 -11.47 8.88
C GLY A 78 -5.00 -12.08 7.74
N PHE A 79 -3.86 -11.47 7.41
CA PHE A 79 -3.05 -11.83 6.25
C PHE A 79 -2.15 -13.04 6.54
N ASP A 80 -2.26 -14.11 5.73
CA ASP A 80 -1.32 -15.24 5.75
C ASP A 80 -0.29 -15.09 4.62
N PRO A 81 1.00 -14.81 4.93
CA PRO A 81 2.04 -14.67 3.90
C PRO A 81 2.33 -15.96 3.12
N ASN A 82 1.82 -17.11 3.56
CA ASN A 82 1.99 -18.39 2.88
C ASN A 82 0.95 -18.63 1.77
N GLU A 83 -0.14 -17.86 1.72
CA GLU A 83 -1.13 -17.98 0.66
C GLU A 83 -0.56 -17.53 -0.71
N ASP A 84 -0.77 -18.35 -1.74
CA ASP A 84 -0.20 -18.16 -3.08
C ASP A 84 -0.89 -17.04 -3.88
N GLU A 85 -2.12 -16.69 -3.50
CA GLU A 85 -2.96 -15.71 -4.20
C GLU A 85 -2.91 -14.32 -3.58
N ASN A 86 -1.96 -14.08 -2.67
CA ASN A 86 -1.83 -12.77 -2.04
C ASN A 86 -1.50 -11.68 -3.06
N VAL A 87 -2.22 -10.57 -2.95
CA VAL A 87 -2.09 -9.41 -3.82
C VAL A 87 -1.47 -8.26 -3.06
N ILE A 88 -0.41 -7.70 -3.63
CA ILE A 88 0.15 -6.41 -3.21
C ILE A 88 -0.35 -5.37 -4.23
N ASN A 89 -1.11 -4.41 -3.75
CA ASN A 89 -1.56 -3.29 -4.55
C ASN A 89 -0.66 -2.07 -4.31
N ARG A 90 -0.56 -1.18 -5.30
CA ARG A 90 0.06 0.13 -5.17
C ARG A 90 -0.67 1.22 -5.94
N ALA A 91 -0.60 2.45 -5.45
CA ALA A 91 -1.06 3.63 -6.16
C ALA A 91 -0.15 4.83 -5.89
N ARG A 92 -0.04 5.74 -6.85
CA ARG A 92 0.72 6.99 -6.66
C ARG A 92 0.04 7.91 -5.65
N LEU A 93 0.83 8.59 -4.81
CA LEU A 93 0.35 9.47 -3.74
C LEU A 93 -0.59 10.58 -4.23
N TYR A 94 -0.23 11.28 -5.31
CA TYR A 94 -0.93 12.47 -5.80
C TYR A 94 -2.29 12.20 -6.48
N ARG A 95 -2.65 10.92 -6.69
CA ARG A 95 -3.95 10.57 -7.28
C ARG A 95 -5.10 10.61 -6.28
N ASP A 96 -4.82 10.84 -5.01
CA ASP A 96 -5.81 10.71 -3.94
C ASP A 96 -5.99 12.03 -3.19
N ARG A 97 -6.86 12.91 -3.73
CA ARG A 97 -7.15 14.23 -3.13
C ARG A 97 -8.12 14.18 -1.95
N ARG A 98 -8.50 12.98 -1.47
CA ARG A 98 -9.77 12.84 -0.76
C ARG A 98 -9.76 12.41 0.69
N ASP A 99 -8.64 12.16 1.38
CA ASP A 99 -8.67 12.17 2.86
C ASP A 99 -7.33 12.34 3.61
N PHE A 100 -6.16 12.35 2.96
CA PHE A 100 -4.90 12.70 3.64
C PHE A 100 -3.95 13.44 2.69
N VAL A 101 -3.42 14.59 3.11
CA VAL A 101 -2.29 15.23 2.41
C VAL A 101 -1.03 14.49 2.80
N ILE A 102 -0.72 13.42 2.08
CA ILE A 102 0.50 12.63 2.27
C ILE A 102 1.62 13.31 1.50
N GLN A 103 2.67 13.71 2.19
CA GLN A 103 3.80 14.43 1.61
C GLN A 103 4.89 13.44 1.17
N PRO A 104 5.67 13.78 0.13
CA PRO A 104 6.88 13.02 -0.20
C PRO A 104 7.81 12.94 1.02
N GLY A 105 8.16 11.73 1.45
CA GLY A 105 9.01 11.49 2.62
C GLY A 105 8.27 11.00 3.87
N ASP A 106 6.93 10.99 3.87
CA ASP A 106 6.17 10.35 4.94
C ASP A 106 6.50 8.85 5.01
N THR A 107 6.92 8.38 6.19
CA THR A 107 7.32 6.99 6.39
C THR A 107 6.14 6.06 6.68
N GLY A 108 4.91 6.58 6.67
CA GLY A 108 3.73 5.81 7.06
C GLY A 108 3.63 5.48 8.55
N ARG A 109 4.51 6.01 9.39
CA ARG A 109 4.40 5.85 10.85
C ARG A 109 3.31 6.75 11.41
N PRO A 110 2.53 6.30 12.42
CA PRO A 110 1.48 7.11 13.03
C PRO A 110 1.95 8.50 13.49
N GLU A 111 3.20 8.61 13.95
CA GLU A 111 3.83 9.86 14.41
C GLU A 111 3.97 10.95 13.34
N ASN A 112 3.94 10.60 12.05
CA ASN A 112 4.00 11.59 10.97
C ASN A 112 2.64 12.21 10.64
N TYR A 113 1.54 11.69 11.20
CA TYR A 113 0.18 12.10 10.84
C TYR A 113 -0.55 12.67 12.05
N PRO A 114 -1.34 13.75 11.85
CA PRO A 114 -2.16 14.28 12.93
C PRO A 114 -3.17 13.22 13.38
N THR A 115 -3.27 13.00 14.70
CA THR A 115 -4.18 12.02 15.31
C THR A 115 -5.65 12.36 15.11
N ASN A 116 -5.96 13.60 14.70
CA ASN A 116 -7.29 14.04 14.31
C ASN A 116 -7.25 14.58 12.87
N PRO A 117 -8.14 14.13 11.97
CA PRO A 117 -8.30 14.83 10.70
C PRO A 117 -8.70 16.28 10.99
N PRO A 118 -8.21 17.26 10.22
CA PRO A 118 -8.70 18.62 10.35
C PRO A 118 -10.20 18.59 10.13
N HIS A 119 -10.98 18.94 11.16
CA HIS A 119 -12.41 19.13 11.02
C HIS A 119 -12.64 20.08 9.84
N GLN A 120 -13.30 19.57 8.80
CA GLN A 120 -13.81 20.42 7.72
C GLN A 120 -14.77 21.42 8.37
N THR A 121 -14.35 22.68 8.39
CA THR A 121 -15.16 23.84 8.78
C THR A 121 -15.93 24.32 7.57
#